data_AF-A0A3M1G8H9-F1
#
_entry.id   AF-A0A3M1G8H9-F1
#
_cell.length_a   1.000
_cell.length_b   1.000
_cell.length_c   1.000
_cell.angle_alpha   90.00
_cell.angle_beta   90.00
_cell.angle_gamma   90.00
#
_symmetry.space_group_name_H-M   'P 1'
#
loop_
_entity.id
_entity.type
_entity.pdbx_description
1 polymer ?
#
loop_
_entity_poly.entity_id
_entity_poly.type
_entity_poly.pdbx_seq_one_letter_code
_entity_poly.pdbx_strand_id
1 'polypeptide(L)'
;LRPVKLIVPEGSILNPRWPCPVASGNVETSQRVVDLLLGCLGISAGSQGTMNNLLFQVQGEVPYYETIGGGYGGSVYCMGPSAVQVHMTNTRITDPEVLELRHPGIRLRRFSVRHGSGGKGRHPGGDGIIRDIEFLKEATVTVVSERRKTPAFGLNGGTPGARGVNLLWPQGQRPQEIPHRASFKVSPGTRLIIKTPGGGGFNQ
;
A
#
# COMPACT_ATOMS: atom_id res chain seq x y z
N LEU A 1 28.11 -9.09 0.98
CA LEU A 1 27.38 -10.09 0.16
C LEU A 1 28.12 -11.41 -0.08
N ARG A 2 29.42 -11.55 0.25
CA ARG A 2 30.22 -12.77 -0.02
C ARG A 2 29.68 -14.13 0.50
N PRO A 3 28.87 -14.27 1.57
CA PRO A 3 28.38 -15.59 2.00
C PRO A 3 27.02 -16.01 1.42
N VAL A 4 26.39 -15.24 0.52
CA VAL A 4 25.05 -15.55 0.01
C VAL A 4 25.10 -15.95 -1.47
N LYS A 5 24.67 -17.18 -1.78
CA LYS A 5 24.46 -17.64 -3.16
C LYS A 5 23.03 -17.29 -3.59
N LEU A 6 22.90 -16.38 -4.56
CA LEU A 6 21.61 -16.03 -5.17
C LEU A 6 21.35 -16.89 -6.40
N ILE A 7 20.25 -17.65 -6.37
CA ILE A 7 19.77 -18.43 -7.52
C ILE A 7 18.46 -17.78 -7.98
N VAL A 8 18.51 -17.05 -9.09
CA VAL A 8 17.35 -16.35 -9.66
C VAL A 8 17.17 -16.80 -11.12
N PRO A 9 16.32 -17.80 -11.38
CA PRO A 9 16.14 -18.35 -12.71
C PRO A 9 15.72 -17.29 -13.72
N GLU A 10 16.33 -17.31 -14.89
CA GLU A 10 15.96 -16.44 -16.01
C GLU A 10 14.52 -16.70 -16.46
N GLY A 11 13.78 -15.64 -16.81
CA GLY A 11 12.36 -15.70 -17.15
C GLY A 11 11.42 -15.75 -15.93
N SER A 12 11.95 -15.82 -14.70
CA SER A 12 11.14 -15.71 -13.49
C SER A 12 10.67 -14.26 -13.25
N ILE A 13 9.72 -14.08 -12.33
CA ILE A 13 9.23 -12.75 -11.92
C ILE A 13 10.35 -11.84 -11.37
N LEU A 14 11.44 -12.42 -10.86
CA LEU A 14 12.59 -11.68 -10.31
C LEU A 14 13.74 -11.51 -11.31
N ASN A 15 13.73 -12.22 -12.44
CA ASN A 15 14.71 -12.08 -13.52
C ASN A 15 14.00 -12.20 -14.88
N PRO A 16 13.12 -11.23 -15.20
CA PRO A 16 12.33 -11.26 -16.44
C PRO A 16 13.22 -11.00 -17.66
N ARG A 17 12.86 -11.60 -18.79
CA ARG A 17 13.52 -11.33 -20.08
C ARG A 17 12.94 -10.07 -20.70
N TRP A 18 13.79 -9.24 -21.30
CA TRP A 18 13.30 -8.16 -22.17
C TRP A 18 12.44 -8.76 -23.31
N PRO A 19 11.30 -8.16 -23.71
CA PRO A 19 10.74 -6.86 -23.30
C PRO A 19 9.64 -6.95 -22.21
N CYS A 20 9.66 -7.94 -21.32
CA CYS A 20 8.60 -8.09 -20.31
C CYS A 20 8.41 -6.80 -19.46
N PRO A 21 7.16 -6.43 -19.14
CA PRO A 21 6.87 -5.22 -18.37
C PRO A 21 7.27 -5.38 -16.90
N VAL A 22 8.06 -4.44 -16.37
CA VAL A 22 8.63 -4.49 -15.01
C VAL A 22 8.28 -3.29 -14.12
N ALA A 23 7.36 -2.42 -14.55
CA ALA A 23 7.07 -1.14 -13.90
C ALA A 23 6.74 -1.24 -12.40
N SER A 24 6.11 -2.34 -11.96
CA SER A 24 5.73 -2.57 -10.55
C SER A 24 6.71 -3.46 -9.77
N GLY A 25 7.89 -3.74 -10.32
CA GLY A 25 8.87 -4.62 -9.68
C GLY A 25 9.33 -4.09 -8.32
N ASN A 26 9.83 -2.84 -8.28
CA ASN A 26 10.29 -2.23 -7.03
C ASN A 26 9.15 -2.03 -6.02
N VAL A 27 8.00 -1.56 -6.52
CA VAL A 27 6.92 -1.08 -5.66
C VAL A 27 6.01 -2.19 -5.11
N GLU A 28 5.91 -3.33 -5.79
CA GLU A 28 5.03 -4.42 -5.36
C GLU A 28 5.80 -5.72 -5.15
N THR A 29 6.60 -6.15 -6.15
CA THR A 29 7.30 -7.43 -6.08
C THR A 29 8.35 -7.44 -4.97
N SER A 30 9.22 -6.41 -4.90
CA SER A 30 10.28 -6.35 -3.89
C SER A 30 9.73 -6.32 -2.46
N GLN A 31 8.63 -5.62 -2.21
CA GLN A 31 7.94 -5.60 -0.91
C GLN A 31 7.59 -7.01 -0.44
N ARG A 32 7.02 -7.82 -1.34
CA ARG A 32 6.59 -9.19 -1.05
C ARG A 32 7.75 -10.17 -0.94
N VAL A 33 8.85 -9.93 -1.65
CA VAL A 33 10.08 -10.71 -1.49
C VAL A 33 10.66 -10.52 -0.09
N VAL A 34 10.68 -9.28 0.43
CA VAL A 34 11.15 -9.03 1.80
C VAL A 34 10.24 -9.70 2.82
N ASP A 35 8.91 -9.58 2.69
CA ASP A 35 7.94 -10.30 3.53
C ASP A 35 8.24 -11.81 3.54
N LEU A 36 8.41 -12.41 2.35
CA LEU A 36 8.68 -13.84 2.21
C LEU A 36 9.97 -14.25 2.92
N LEU A 37 11.07 -13.51 2.74
CA LEU A 37 12.34 -13.81 3.36
C LEU A 37 12.27 -13.74 4.89
N LEU A 38 11.66 -12.67 5.43
CA LEU A 38 11.49 -12.51 6.88
C LEU A 38 10.58 -13.57 7.48
N GLY A 39 9.51 -13.95 6.76
CA GLY A 39 8.61 -15.02 7.13
C GLY A 39 9.29 -16.38 7.16
N CYS A 40 10.06 -16.72 6.11
CA CYS A 40 10.81 -17.98 6.04
C CYS A 40 11.88 -18.10 7.14
N LEU A 41 12.48 -16.99 7.55
CA LEU A 41 13.44 -16.96 8.67
C LEU A 41 12.76 -16.97 10.04
N GLY A 42 11.42 -16.92 10.11
CA GLY A 42 10.70 -16.90 11.37
C GLY A 42 10.81 -15.57 12.14
N ILE A 43 11.28 -14.50 11.51
CA ILE A 43 11.64 -13.24 12.19
C ILE A 43 10.45 -12.30 12.31
N SER A 44 9.63 -12.20 11.25
CA SER A 44 8.51 -11.25 11.20
C SER A 44 7.35 -11.80 10.39
N ALA A 45 6.13 -11.52 10.87
CA ALA A 45 4.92 -11.62 10.06
C ALA A 45 4.99 -10.65 8.87
N GLY A 46 4.11 -10.84 7.88
CA GLY A 46 4.08 -9.99 6.70
C GLY A 46 3.66 -8.56 7.03
N SER A 47 4.30 -7.58 6.42
CA SER A 47 3.85 -6.18 6.44
C SER A 47 2.80 -5.93 5.36
N GLN A 48 2.40 -4.67 5.16
CA GLN A 48 1.45 -4.28 4.12
C GLN A 48 1.84 -4.73 2.70
N GLY A 49 3.11 -5.07 2.43
CA GLY A 49 3.54 -5.77 1.22
C GLY A 49 3.21 -5.05 -0.10
N THR A 50 3.05 -3.74 -0.06
CA THR A 50 2.69 -2.86 -1.19
C THR A 50 3.07 -1.43 -0.84
N MET A 51 3.44 -0.63 -1.86
CA MET A 51 3.65 0.81 -1.68
C MET A 51 2.38 1.64 -1.85
N ASN A 52 1.25 1.01 -2.19
CA ASN A 52 -0.04 1.69 -2.45
C ASN A 52 0.13 2.90 -3.40
N ASN A 53 0.66 2.65 -4.59
CA ASN A 53 0.94 3.71 -5.55
C ASN A 53 -0.35 4.38 -6.00
N LEU A 54 -0.39 5.69 -5.79
CA LEU A 54 -1.44 6.55 -6.27
C LEU A 54 -0.83 7.59 -7.20
N LEU A 55 -1.29 7.60 -8.44
CA LEU A 55 -0.97 8.63 -9.39
C LEU A 55 -2.27 9.31 -9.80
N PHE A 56 -2.25 10.63 -9.93
CA PHE A 56 -3.33 11.32 -10.58
C PHE A 56 -2.82 12.55 -11.33
N GLN A 57 -3.58 12.95 -12.33
CA GLN A 57 -3.38 14.22 -13.02
C GLN A 57 -4.73 14.91 -13.09
N VAL A 58 -4.86 15.99 -12.33
CA VAL A 58 -6.01 16.89 -12.41
C VAL A 58 -5.86 17.77 -13.66
N GLN A 59 -6.97 18.04 -14.34
CA GLN A 59 -6.99 18.87 -15.54
C GLN A 59 -6.38 20.26 -15.27
N GLY A 60 -5.35 20.61 -16.05
CA GLY A 60 -4.63 21.88 -15.92
C GLY A 60 -3.57 21.90 -14.81
N GLU A 61 -3.30 20.77 -14.15
CA GLU A 61 -2.29 20.64 -13.10
C GLU A 61 -1.19 19.65 -13.48
N VAL A 62 -0.06 19.74 -12.79
CA VAL A 62 1.05 18.78 -12.95
C VAL A 62 0.67 17.42 -12.36
N PRO A 63 1.19 16.30 -12.91
CA PRO A 63 0.95 14.97 -12.35
C PRO A 63 1.44 14.87 -10.90
N TYR A 64 0.65 14.20 -10.07
CA TYR A 64 1.00 13.84 -8.70
C TYR A 64 1.26 12.34 -8.60
N TYR A 65 2.25 11.97 -7.78
CA TYR A 65 2.58 10.59 -7.47
C TYR A 65 2.89 10.44 -5.97
N GLU A 66 2.20 9.51 -5.32
CA GLU A 66 2.37 9.19 -3.91
C GLU A 66 2.51 7.68 -3.70
N THR A 67 3.28 7.33 -2.69
CA THR A 67 3.31 6.00 -2.07
C THR A 67 2.72 6.13 -0.67
N ILE A 68 1.72 5.32 -0.34
CA ILE A 68 0.99 5.43 0.92
C ILE A 68 1.43 4.31 1.85
N GLY A 69 1.83 4.67 3.08
CA GLY A 69 2.22 3.71 4.11
C GLY A 69 1.08 2.81 4.59
N GLY A 70 1.40 1.92 5.53
CA GLY A 70 0.45 0.98 6.10
C GLY A 70 1.00 0.28 7.32
N GLY A 71 0.51 -0.92 7.59
CA GLY A 71 0.93 -1.68 8.77
C GLY A 71 2.21 -2.49 8.54
N TYR A 72 3.13 -2.44 9.51
CA TYR A 72 4.28 -3.35 9.55
C TYR A 72 3.93 -4.64 10.29
N GLY A 73 4.54 -5.77 9.92
CA GLY A 73 4.30 -7.05 10.60
C GLY A 73 4.83 -7.08 12.03
N GLY A 74 4.13 -7.76 12.94
CA GLY A 74 4.69 -8.11 14.24
C GLY A 74 5.92 -9.00 14.06
N SER A 75 6.91 -8.87 14.96
CA SER A 75 8.17 -9.62 14.88
C SER A 75 8.44 -10.43 16.13
N VAL A 76 9.50 -11.24 16.12
CA VAL A 76 10.02 -11.91 17.33
C VAL A 76 10.38 -10.93 18.44
N TYR A 77 10.68 -9.66 18.12
CA TYR A 77 11.20 -8.68 19.07
C TYR A 77 10.11 -7.72 19.59
N CYS A 78 9.20 -7.29 18.73
CA CYS A 78 8.23 -6.24 19.07
C CYS A 78 7.01 -6.22 18.15
N MET A 79 5.99 -5.47 18.56
CA MET A 79 4.82 -5.14 17.75
C MET A 79 5.19 -4.33 16.50
N GLY A 80 4.42 -4.51 15.43
CA GLY A 80 4.61 -3.80 14.19
C GLY A 80 4.16 -2.33 14.29
N PRO A 81 4.96 -1.36 13.85
CA PRO A 81 4.52 0.04 13.77
C PRO A 81 3.35 0.22 12.78
N SER A 82 2.46 1.16 13.11
CA SER A 82 1.29 1.52 12.31
C SER A 82 1.55 2.72 11.41
N ALA A 83 0.89 2.77 10.26
CA ALA A 83 0.91 3.91 9.33
C ALA A 83 2.32 4.35 8.88
N VAL A 84 3.22 3.40 8.64
CA VAL A 84 4.60 3.66 8.22
C VAL A 84 4.87 3.16 6.81
N GLN A 85 5.90 3.73 6.18
CA GLN A 85 6.53 3.11 5.02
C GLN A 85 7.30 1.86 5.47
N VAL A 86 7.31 0.81 4.65
CA VAL A 86 7.89 -0.48 5.01
C VAL A 86 8.87 -0.95 3.94
N HIS A 87 9.84 -1.76 4.35
CA HIS A 87 10.84 -2.41 3.51
C HIS A 87 11.52 -1.47 2.51
N MET A 88 11.15 -1.54 1.23
CA MET A 88 11.81 -0.84 0.12
C MET A 88 11.31 0.59 -0.09
N THR A 89 10.50 1.13 0.82
CA THR A 89 9.94 2.49 0.72
C THR A 89 10.51 3.39 1.80
N ASN A 90 11.01 4.56 1.39
CA ASN A 90 11.55 5.59 2.28
C ASN A 90 11.14 7.00 1.83
N THR A 91 9.86 7.15 1.48
CA THR A 91 9.27 8.42 1.06
C THR A 91 8.63 9.11 2.26
N ARG A 92 8.94 10.40 2.44
CA ARG A 92 8.17 11.24 3.38
C ARG A 92 6.81 11.54 2.75
N ILE A 93 5.78 11.53 3.58
CA ILE A 93 4.47 12.00 3.15
C ILE A 93 4.49 13.53 3.05
N THR A 94 3.83 14.07 2.02
CA THR A 94 3.62 15.52 1.89
C THR A 94 2.55 15.97 2.88
N ASP A 95 2.79 17.07 3.57
CA ASP A 95 1.82 17.66 4.48
C ASP A 95 0.50 17.98 3.75
N PRO A 96 -0.67 17.72 4.37
CA PRO A 96 -1.98 18.02 3.79
C PRO A 96 -2.10 19.40 3.16
N GLU A 97 -1.68 20.44 3.88
CA GLU A 97 -1.77 21.84 3.44
C GLU A 97 -0.89 22.10 2.21
N VAL A 98 0.32 21.52 2.18
CA VAL A 98 1.24 21.65 1.03
C VAL A 98 0.71 20.88 -0.18
N LEU A 99 0.08 19.72 0.04
CA LEU A 99 -0.55 18.95 -1.01
C LEU A 99 -1.68 19.76 -1.67
N GLU A 100 -2.62 20.28 -0.87
CA GLU A 100 -3.76 21.05 -1.39
C GLU A 100 -3.32 22.39 -2.02
N LEU A 101 -2.29 23.04 -1.47
CA LEU A 101 -1.73 24.25 -2.06
C LEU A 101 -1.13 24.01 -3.44
N ARG A 102 -0.41 22.88 -3.63
CA ARG A 102 0.23 22.53 -4.90
C ARG A 102 -0.73 21.90 -5.91
N HIS A 103 -1.81 21.29 -5.43
CA HIS A 103 -2.83 20.62 -6.22
C HIS A 103 -4.24 21.12 -5.81
N PRO A 104 -4.60 22.37 -6.17
CA PRO A 104 -5.84 23.00 -5.71
C PRO A 104 -7.12 22.35 -6.26
N GLY A 105 -7.01 21.50 -7.28
CA GLY A 105 -8.10 20.73 -7.84
C GLY A 105 -8.40 19.42 -7.09
N ILE A 106 -7.80 19.20 -5.91
CA ILE A 106 -8.19 18.17 -4.96
C ILE A 106 -8.44 18.73 -3.56
N ARG A 107 -9.07 17.92 -2.71
CA ARG A 107 -9.18 18.14 -1.26
C ARG A 107 -8.95 16.85 -0.51
N LEU A 108 -8.07 16.86 0.48
CA LEU A 108 -7.80 15.73 1.35
C LEU A 108 -8.82 15.74 2.51
N ARG A 109 -9.86 14.92 2.37
CA ARG A 109 -10.94 14.81 3.36
C ARG A 109 -10.52 14.06 4.62
N ARG A 110 -9.63 13.08 4.49
CA ARG A 110 -9.15 12.27 5.61
C ARG A 110 -7.76 11.74 5.33
N PHE A 111 -6.90 11.88 6.33
CA PHE A 111 -5.63 11.18 6.41
C PHE A 111 -5.43 10.73 7.86
N SER A 112 -5.64 9.44 8.13
CA SER A 112 -5.60 8.91 9.50
C SER A 112 -5.11 7.46 9.53
N VAL A 113 -4.73 7.00 10.73
CA VAL A 113 -4.54 5.57 10.99
C VAL A 113 -5.87 4.83 10.75
N ARG A 114 -5.77 3.62 10.20
CA ARG A 114 -6.87 2.68 10.00
C ARG A 114 -6.93 1.70 11.17
N HIS A 115 -7.44 2.17 12.31
CA HIS A 115 -7.45 1.38 13.53
C HIS A 115 -8.12 0.01 13.39
N GLY A 116 -7.51 -1.01 14.00
CA GLY A 116 -8.01 -2.39 14.01
C GLY A 116 -7.81 -3.15 12.70
N SER A 117 -6.92 -2.67 11.84
CA SER A 117 -6.51 -3.38 10.61
C SER A 117 -5.28 -4.26 10.81
N GLY A 118 -4.50 -4.06 11.87
CA GLY A 118 -3.38 -4.92 12.24
C GLY A 118 -3.84 -6.32 12.67
N GLY A 119 -3.07 -7.33 12.31
CA GLY A 119 -3.27 -8.70 12.74
C GLY A 119 -2.95 -8.87 14.22
N LYS A 120 -3.74 -9.67 14.91
CA LYS A 120 -3.58 -9.99 16.33
C LYS A 120 -2.47 -11.02 16.55
N GLY A 121 -1.78 -10.89 17.67
CA GLY A 121 -0.80 -11.84 18.19
C GLY A 121 -0.17 -11.28 19.47
N ARG A 122 0.75 -12.03 20.09
CA ARG A 122 1.53 -11.51 21.24
C ARG A 122 2.25 -10.21 20.85
N HIS A 123 2.80 -10.18 19.65
CA HIS A 123 3.28 -8.96 19.00
C HIS A 123 2.35 -8.66 17.82
N PRO A 124 1.37 -7.75 17.98
CA PRO A 124 0.41 -7.46 16.91
C PRO A 124 1.10 -6.76 15.74
N GLY A 125 0.51 -6.90 14.55
CA GLY A 125 0.87 -6.11 13.38
C GLY A 125 0.32 -4.70 13.49
N GLY A 126 0.99 -3.75 12.81
CA GLY A 126 0.57 -2.37 12.76
C GLY A 126 -0.69 -2.16 11.93
N ASP A 127 -1.41 -1.09 12.25
CA ASP A 127 -2.56 -0.61 11.49
C ASP A 127 -2.15 0.10 10.20
N GLY A 128 -3.00 0.00 9.19
CA GLY A 128 -2.88 0.73 7.93
C GLY A 128 -3.24 2.21 8.02
N ILE A 129 -3.53 2.81 6.86
CA ILE A 129 -3.87 4.22 6.67
C ILE A 129 -5.21 4.32 5.93
N ILE A 130 -5.98 5.37 6.23
CA ILE A 130 -7.09 5.84 5.41
C ILE A 130 -6.67 7.14 4.74
N ARG A 131 -6.67 7.15 3.40
CA ARG A 131 -6.43 8.32 2.55
C ARG A 131 -7.68 8.58 1.72
N ASP A 132 -8.37 9.69 1.97
CA ASP A 132 -9.64 10.07 1.32
C ASP A 132 -9.45 11.39 0.58
N ILE A 133 -9.41 11.32 -0.74
CA ILE A 133 -9.15 12.47 -1.62
C ILE A 133 -10.41 12.72 -2.44
N GLU A 134 -10.96 13.91 -2.33
CA GLU A 134 -12.00 14.43 -3.21
C GLU A 134 -11.35 15.18 -4.38
N PHE A 135 -11.79 14.89 -5.60
CA PHE A 135 -11.38 15.62 -6.79
C PHE A 135 -12.35 16.78 -7.01
N LEU A 136 -11.85 18.01 -7.05
CA LEU A 136 -12.62 19.24 -7.27
C LEU A 136 -12.71 19.61 -8.75
N LYS A 137 -11.90 18.96 -9.59
CA LYS A 137 -11.89 19.08 -11.05
C LYS A 137 -11.83 17.68 -11.67
N GLU A 138 -12.03 17.60 -12.98
CA GLU A 138 -11.79 16.35 -13.70
C GLU A 138 -10.34 15.90 -13.54
N ALA A 139 -10.14 14.59 -13.35
CA ALA A 139 -8.80 14.02 -13.23
C ALA A 139 -8.73 12.63 -13.86
N THR A 140 -7.52 12.25 -14.27
CA THR A 140 -7.18 10.85 -14.56
C THR A 140 -6.43 10.29 -13.37
N VAL A 141 -6.84 9.12 -12.89
CA VAL A 141 -6.30 8.49 -11.68
C VAL A 141 -5.83 7.09 -12.03
N THR A 142 -4.65 6.73 -11.53
CA THR A 142 -4.08 5.40 -11.65
C THR A 142 -3.69 4.89 -10.27
N VAL A 143 -4.18 3.71 -9.92
CA VAL A 143 -3.85 3.03 -8.67
C VAL A 143 -3.13 1.73 -8.99
N VAL A 144 -2.00 1.49 -8.32
CA VAL A 144 -1.29 0.20 -8.32
C VAL A 144 -1.03 -0.19 -6.88
N SER A 145 -1.72 -1.22 -6.43
CA SER A 145 -1.78 -1.53 -5.01
C SER A 145 -2.05 -3.02 -4.80
N GLU A 146 -1.28 -3.69 -3.96
CA GLU A 146 -1.42 -5.14 -3.71
C GLU A 146 -2.09 -5.42 -2.36
N ARG A 147 -2.22 -6.68 -1.97
CA ARG A 147 -2.90 -7.10 -0.72
C ARG A 147 -4.38 -6.69 -0.60
N ARG A 148 -5.07 -6.54 -1.73
CA ARG A 148 -6.53 -6.37 -1.81
C ARG A 148 -7.27 -7.72 -1.92
N LYS A 149 -6.60 -8.75 -2.45
CA LYS A 149 -7.11 -10.12 -2.52
C LYS A 149 -6.58 -11.00 -1.39
N THR A 150 -5.26 -11.01 -1.19
CA THR A 150 -4.58 -11.79 -0.15
C THR A 150 -4.04 -10.86 0.94
N PRO A 151 -4.37 -11.07 2.23
CA PRO A 151 -3.85 -10.22 3.30
C PRO A 151 -2.35 -10.41 3.53
N ALA A 152 -1.77 -9.53 4.35
CA ALA A 152 -0.48 -9.78 4.97
C ALA A 152 -0.61 -10.96 5.94
N PHE A 153 0.25 -11.97 5.81
CA PHE A 153 0.16 -13.19 6.63
C PHE A 153 0.59 -12.91 8.07
N GLY A 154 -0.04 -13.58 9.03
CA GLY A 154 0.50 -13.69 10.38
C GLY A 154 1.49 -14.84 10.48
N LEU A 155 2.28 -14.90 11.55
CA LEU A 155 3.37 -15.87 11.72
C LEU A 155 3.34 -16.52 13.10
N ASN A 156 3.74 -17.79 13.16
CA ASN A 156 3.80 -18.60 14.39
C ASN A 156 2.48 -18.59 15.19
N GLY A 157 1.35 -18.71 14.50
CA GLY A 157 0.02 -18.64 15.09
C GLY A 157 -0.62 -17.26 15.06
N GLY A 158 0.15 -16.17 14.91
CA GLY A 158 -0.42 -14.84 14.75
C GLY A 158 -1.39 -14.74 13.57
N THR A 159 -2.38 -13.85 13.68
CA THR A 159 -3.45 -13.72 12.67
C THR A 159 -3.04 -12.76 11.54
N PRO A 160 -3.58 -12.96 10.31
CA PRO A 160 -3.36 -12.03 9.20
C PRO A 160 -3.87 -10.61 9.49
N GLY A 161 -3.22 -9.61 8.89
CA GLY A 161 -3.74 -8.24 8.86
C GLY A 161 -4.97 -8.11 7.96
N ALA A 162 -5.76 -7.07 8.13
CA ALA A 162 -6.87 -6.76 7.25
C ALA A 162 -6.35 -6.35 5.86
N ARG A 163 -7.02 -6.86 4.81
CA ARG A 163 -6.74 -6.47 3.42
C ARG A 163 -6.87 -4.96 3.21
N GLY A 164 -6.15 -4.46 2.21
CA GLY A 164 -6.41 -3.12 1.68
C GLY A 164 -7.71 -3.08 0.89
N VAL A 165 -8.30 -1.89 0.74
CA VAL A 165 -9.52 -1.65 -0.02
C VAL A 165 -9.41 -0.30 -0.72
N ASN A 166 -9.77 -0.26 -2.00
CA ASN A 166 -9.85 0.99 -2.76
C ASN A 166 -11.33 1.24 -3.06
N LEU A 167 -11.88 2.38 -2.64
CA LEU A 167 -13.26 2.75 -2.89
C LEU A 167 -13.32 4.01 -3.75
N LEU A 168 -14.10 3.97 -4.81
CA LEU A 168 -14.50 5.15 -5.56
C LEU A 168 -15.90 5.55 -5.12
N TRP A 169 -16.08 6.82 -4.78
CA TRP A 169 -17.35 7.35 -4.31
C TRP A 169 -17.73 8.59 -5.13
N PRO A 170 -18.46 8.40 -6.23
CA PRO A 170 -19.02 9.50 -7.01
C PRO A 170 -20.06 10.29 -6.21
N GLN A 171 -20.18 11.59 -6.50
CA GLN A 171 -21.15 12.46 -5.83
C GLN A 171 -22.59 11.92 -6.01
N GLY A 172 -23.36 11.88 -4.91
CA GLY A 172 -24.74 11.40 -4.91
C GLY A 172 -24.92 9.87 -5.05
N GLN A 173 -23.82 9.10 -5.13
CA GLN A 173 -23.87 7.65 -5.27
C GLN A 173 -23.34 6.95 -4.01
N ARG A 174 -23.44 5.62 -3.96
CA ARG A 174 -22.79 4.80 -2.91
C ARG A 174 -21.33 4.54 -3.29
N PRO A 175 -20.41 4.41 -2.31
CA PRO A 175 -19.05 3.95 -2.58
C PRO A 175 -19.03 2.58 -3.25
N GLN A 176 -18.15 2.41 -4.23
CA GLN A 176 -17.94 1.16 -4.95
C GLN A 176 -16.48 0.74 -4.83
N GLU A 177 -16.23 -0.54 -4.61
CA GLU A 177 -14.86 -1.06 -4.61
C GLU A 177 -14.32 -1.11 -6.04
N ILE A 178 -13.09 -0.64 -6.22
CA ILE A 178 -12.38 -0.68 -7.50
C ILE A 178 -11.23 -1.68 -7.45
N PRO A 179 -10.79 -2.20 -8.61
CA PRO A 179 -9.67 -3.12 -8.66
C PRO A 179 -8.39 -2.56 -8.03
N HIS A 180 -7.58 -3.49 -7.52
CA HIS A 180 -6.28 -3.22 -6.92
C HIS A 180 -5.26 -2.56 -7.87
N ARG A 181 -5.44 -2.74 -9.18
CA ARG A 181 -4.74 -2.06 -10.27
C ARG A 181 -5.78 -1.53 -11.27
N ALA A 182 -5.83 -0.22 -11.46
CA ALA A 182 -6.80 0.42 -12.35
C ALA A 182 -6.33 1.79 -12.81
N SER A 183 -6.78 2.23 -13.99
CA SER A 183 -6.69 3.61 -14.46
C SER A 183 -8.05 4.06 -14.97
N PHE A 184 -8.52 5.22 -14.53
CA PHE A 184 -9.87 5.72 -14.83
C PHE A 184 -9.93 7.25 -14.72
N LYS A 185 -10.97 7.84 -15.31
CA LYS A 185 -11.29 9.26 -15.14
C LYS A 185 -12.29 9.45 -14.01
N VAL A 186 -12.20 10.60 -13.34
CA VAL A 186 -13.14 11.02 -12.30
C VAL A 186 -13.67 12.41 -12.60
N SER A 187 -14.94 12.62 -12.28
CA SER A 187 -15.60 13.92 -12.36
C SER A 187 -15.47 14.68 -11.03
N PRO A 188 -15.62 16.02 -11.03
CA PRO A 188 -15.66 16.83 -9.81
C PRO A 188 -16.64 16.27 -8.76
N GLY A 189 -16.27 16.38 -7.48
CA GLY A 189 -17.03 15.84 -6.34
C GLY A 189 -16.83 14.33 -6.10
N THR A 190 -16.12 13.62 -6.98
CA THR A 190 -15.80 12.21 -6.77
C THR A 190 -14.71 12.06 -5.70
N ARG A 191 -14.87 11.09 -4.81
CA ARG A 191 -13.86 10.73 -3.80
C ARG A 191 -13.18 9.41 -4.12
N LEU A 192 -11.87 9.35 -3.96
CA LEU A 192 -11.10 8.11 -3.89
C LEU A 192 -10.65 7.88 -2.45
N ILE A 193 -11.08 6.76 -1.88
CA ILE A 193 -10.73 6.35 -0.52
C ILE A 193 -9.85 5.11 -0.60
N ILE A 194 -8.58 5.26 -0.26
CA ILE A 194 -7.62 4.16 -0.12
C ILE A 194 -7.52 3.79 1.36
N LYS A 195 -7.89 2.56 1.68
CA LYS A 195 -7.65 1.92 2.97
C LYS A 195 -6.48 0.97 2.79
N THR A 196 -5.30 1.32 3.30
CA THR A 196 -4.12 0.47 3.14
C THR A 196 -4.18 -0.77 4.03
N PRO A 197 -3.44 -1.84 3.68
CA PRO A 197 -3.42 -3.06 4.48
C PRO A 197 -2.79 -2.84 5.86
N GLY A 198 -3.22 -3.63 6.84
CA GLY A 198 -2.48 -3.80 8.09
C GLY A 198 -1.39 -4.86 7.96
N GLY A 199 -0.47 -4.90 8.92
CA GLY A 199 0.53 -5.96 9.04
C GLY A 199 -0.05 -7.19 9.73
N GLY A 200 0.53 -8.37 9.52
CA GLY A 200 0.17 -9.59 10.25
C GLY A 200 0.70 -9.58 11.69
N GLY A 201 0.02 -10.30 12.57
CA GLY A 201 0.47 -10.52 13.95
C GLY A 201 1.49 -11.65 14.07
N PHE A 202 2.25 -11.63 15.15
CA PHE A 202 3.27 -12.63 15.47
C PHE A 202 3.00 -13.29 16.82
N ASN A 203 3.08 -14.63 16.84
CA ASN A 203 2.71 -15.51 17.96
C ASN A 203 1.25 -15.36 18.40
N GLN A 204 0.66 -16.42 18.95
CA GLN A 204 -0.58 -16.35 19.73
C GLN A 204 -0.29 -16.42 21.22
#